data_AF-A0AAN0X640-F1
#
_entry.id   AF-A0AAN0X640-F1
#
_cell.length_a   1.000
_cell.length_b   1.000
_cell.length_c   1.000
_cell.angle_alpha   90.00
_cell.angle_beta   90.00
_cell.angle_gamma   90.00
#
_symmetry.space_group_name_H-M   'P 1'
#
loop_
_entity.id
_entity.type
_entity.pdbx_description
1 polymer ?
#
loop_
_entity_poly.entity_id
_entity_poly.type
_entity_poly.pdbx_seq_one_letter_code
_entity_poly.pdbx_strand_id
1 'polypeptide(L)'
;MSKECFIYCNFLFFIISIISSLAFENRYSTYELDFSSEKQEFLVNTNSKFNFFFKDAAWIYIKNAKNNAFIKLLAESYQDGAMFTFQTSRNVGIIMLTFRYQNVKDSREFTKNVILKITKGEGFSKLDEIKPEDNLDLDKGIQTDKSDNNSSLRDIMRRALNLSYINDYKGAIELLNRYDFNDDEYILLKAELYYKSGDYLNSYLNYLSLRDRYFNKIFLSLINLGIKLNKVENVLKDVKFLVENNVAFGEDIYLDILEFLLMNREYEFFLNLSLLYYPKYLNSRFPDRYNYLLGKLYESESKYKDFVKSLSCYKRVIDSYPFSSYYELSKLRYLFLKRFF
;
A
#
# COMPACT_ATOMS: atom_id res chain seq x y z
N MET A 1 39.11 -26.83 20.80
CA MET A 1 38.68 -26.37 19.46
C MET A 1 39.44 -27.15 18.40
N SER A 2 38.75 -27.85 17.51
CA SER A 2 39.39 -28.55 16.38
C SER A 2 39.98 -27.53 15.39
N LYS A 3 41.06 -27.90 14.69
CA LYS A 3 41.71 -27.04 13.67
C LYS A 3 40.74 -26.59 12.56
N GLU A 4 39.69 -27.36 12.31
CA GLU A 4 38.65 -27.06 11.32
C GLU A 4 37.77 -25.86 11.73
N CYS A 5 37.46 -25.70 13.02
CA CYS A 5 36.69 -24.53 13.50
C CYS A 5 37.49 -23.22 13.40
N PHE A 6 38.81 -23.27 13.53
CA PHE A 6 39.66 -22.07 13.46
C PHE A 6 39.75 -21.50 12.03
N ILE A 7 39.72 -22.36 11.02
CA ILE A 7 39.73 -21.96 9.60
C ILE A 7 38.38 -21.33 9.23
N TYR A 8 37.27 -21.92 9.70
CA TYR A 8 35.93 -21.39 9.45
C TYR A 8 35.70 -20.02 10.10
N CYS A 9 36.15 -19.83 11.35
CA CYS A 9 36.05 -18.52 12.01
C CYS A 9 36.88 -17.46 11.29
N ASN A 10 38.10 -17.77 10.83
CA ASN A 10 38.92 -16.81 10.08
C ASN A 10 38.33 -16.46 8.72
N PHE A 11 37.77 -17.43 7.99
CA PHE A 11 37.06 -17.15 6.74
C PHE A 11 35.83 -16.26 6.96
N LEU A 12 35.07 -16.49 8.03
CA LEU A 12 33.91 -15.68 8.38
C LEU A 12 34.33 -14.24 8.71
N PHE A 13 35.40 -14.06 9.49
CA PHE A 13 35.95 -12.73 9.79
C PHE A 13 36.51 -12.03 8.56
N PHE A 14 37.13 -12.76 7.62
CA PHE A 14 37.62 -12.22 6.35
C PHE A 14 36.47 -11.78 5.43
N ILE A 15 35.38 -12.54 5.38
CA ILE A 15 34.17 -12.17 4.62
C ILE A 15 33.48 -10.96 5.25
N ILE A 16 33.36 -10.89 6.57
CA ILE A 16 32.78 -9.73 7.27
C ILE A 16 33.61 -8.47 7.05
N SER A 17 34.95 -8.57 7.07
CA SER A 17 35.86 -7.44 6.83
C SER A 17 35.90 -7.01 5.36
N ILE A 18 35.74 -7.93 4.39
CA ILE A 18 35.59 -7.59 2.97
C ILE A 18 34.23 -6.96 2.68
N ILE A 19 33.14 -7.42 3.30
CA ILE A 19 31.80 -6.82 3.12
C ILE A 19 31.77 -5.43 3.74
N SER A 20 32.42 -5.23 4.89
CA SER A 20 32.51 -3.90 5.51
C SER A 20 33.49 -2.95 4.81
N SER A 21 34.53 -3.46 4.11
CA SER A 21 35.36 -2.64 3.22
C SER A 21 34.66 -2.28 1.91
N LEU A 22 33.88 -3.20 1.31
CA LEU A 22 33.04 -2.91 0.14
C LEU A 22 31.85 -1.98 0.46
N ALA A 23 31.31 -2.06 1.67
CA ALA A 23 30.27 -1.13 2.13
C ALA A 23 30.82 0.27 2.42
N PHE A 24 32.13 0.43 2.60
CA PHE A 24 32.76 1.73 2.87
C PHE A 24 33.14 2.53 1.62
N GLU A 25 33.10 1.94 0.41
CA GLU A 25 33.48 2.62 -0.84
C GLU A 25 32.36 3.42 -1.53
N ASN A 26 31.10 3.31 -1.10
CA ASN A 26 29.98 4.11 -1.65
C ASN A 26 29.51 5.20 -0.67
N ARG A 27 30.41 6.14 -0.33
CA ARG A 27 30.02 7.37 0.40
C ARG A 27 29.33 8.35 -0.54
N TYR A 28 28.05 8.11 -0.84
CA TYR A 28 27.17 9.12 -1.42
C TYR A 28 26.57 9.97 -0.31
N SER A 29 26.41 11.28 -0.55
CA SER A 29 25.61 12.12 0.35
C SER A 29 24.16 11.64 0.31
N THR A 30 23.61 11.24 1.46
CA THR A 30 22.21 10.84 1.59
C THR A 30 21.46 11.92 2.34
N TYR A 31 20.41 12.45 1.74
CA TYR A 31 19.54 13.48 2.31
C TYR A 31 18.19 12.85 2.66
N GLU A 32 17.80 12.90 3.92
CA GLU A 32 16.50 12.44 4.38
C GLU A 32 15.43 13.53 4.15
N LEU A 33 14.28 13.13 3.60
CA LEU A 33 13.14 13.96 3.29
C LEU A 33 11.89 13.44 4.00
N ASP A 34 11.08 14.35 4.52
CA ASP A 34 9.83 14.06 5.23
C ASP A 34 8.67 14.97 4.76
N PHE A 35 7.53 14.90 5.44
CA PHE A 35 6.35 15.74 5.16
C PHE A 35 6.43 17.17 5.72
N SER A 36 7.50 17.55 6.41
CA SER A 36 7.56 18.80 7.20
C SER A 36 7.48 20.07 6.34
N SER A 37 7.77 19.97 5.04
CA SER A 37 7.76 21.09 4.09
C SER A 37 7.46 20.63 2.66
N GLU A 38 6.59 21.38 1.96
CA GLU A 38 6.29 21.17 0.54
C GLU A 38 7.48 21.52 -0.37
N LYS A 39 8.34 22.45 0.07
CA LYS A 39 9.53 22.90 -0.66
C LYS A 39 10.77 22.83 0.23
N GLN A 40 11.83 22.22 -0.31
CA GLN A 40 13.12 22.10 0.38
C GLN A 40 14.26 22.31 -0.61
N GLU A 41 15.28 23.07 -0.22
CA GLU A 41 16.39 23.44 -1.08
C GLU A 41 17.68 22.69 -0.70
N PHE A 42 18.43 22.22 -1.70
CA PHE A 42 19.71 21.56 -1.51
C PHE A 42 20.77 22.09 -2.48
N LEU A 43 21.99 22.22 -1.98
CA LEU A 43 23.16 22.55 -2.77
C LEU A 43 23.93 21.27 -3.09
N VAL A 44 24.19 21.02 -4.39
CA VAL A 44 24.93 19.84 -4.85
C VAL A 44 25.98 20.23 -5.89
N ASN A 45 27.08 19.48 -5.95
CA ASN A 45 28.17 19.74 -6.88
C ASN A 45 27.90 19.09 -8.25
N THR A 46 28.44 19.66 -9.32
CA THR A 46 28.50 19.00 -10.65
C THR A 46 29.29 17.69 -10.60
N ASN A 47 28.91 16.71 -11.43
CA ASN A 47 29.49 15.35 -11.48
C ASN A 47 29.46 14.57 -10.15
N SER A 48 28.57 14.92 -9.23
CA SER A 48 28.41 14.23 -7.95
C SER A 48 27.27 13.21 -8.00
N LYS A 49 27.36 12.21 -7.13
CA LYS A 49 26.28 11.24 -6.88
C LYS A 49 25.75 11.44 -5.46
N PHE A 50 24.44 11.43 -5.32
CA PHE A 50 23.77 11.61 -4.04
C PHE A 50 22.45 10.83 -4.02
N ASN A 51 21.91 10.64 -2.81
CA ASN A 51 20.65 9.96 -2.58
C ASN A 51 19.65 10.90 -1.90
N PHE A 52 18.39 10.82 -2.32
CA PHE A 52 17.26 11.30 -1.52
C PHE A 52 16.55 10.09 -0.92
N PHE A 53 16.28 10.13 0.38
CA PHE A 53 15.62 9.06 1.11
C PHE A 53 14.33 9.56 1.76
N PHE A 54 13.24 8.85 1.54
CA PHE A 54 11.99 9.01 2.25
C PHE A 54 11.73 7.76 3.09
N LYS A 55 11.37 7.95 4.36
CA LYS A 55 11.03 6.83 5.27
C LYS A 55 9.89 5.96 4.76
N ASP A 56 8.93 6.55 4.05
CA ASP A 56 7.81 5.83 3.45
C ASP A 56 8.15 5.40 2.02
N ALA A 57 7.80 4.17 1.65
CA ALA A 57 7.99 3.64 0.30
C ALA A 57 6.98 4.17 -0.73
N ALA A 58 5.93 4.86 -0.28
CA ALA A 58 4.87 5.42 -1.13
C ALA A 58 5.24 6.72 -1.88
N TRP A 59 6.50 7.15 -1.83
CA TRP A 59 6.98 8.31 -2.59
C TRP A 59 7.47 7.93 -3.97
N ILE A 60 7.21 8.77 -4.97
CA ILE A 60 7.55 8.55 -6.38
C ILE A 60 8.23 9.79 -6.94
N TYR A 61 9.35 9.65 -7.63
CA TYR A 61 9.97 10.75 -8.37
C TYR A 61 9.28 10.97 -9.73
N ILE A 62 8.79 12.19 -9.96
CA ILE A 62 8.16 12.62 -11.21
C ILE A 62 9.25 13.16 -12.15
N LYS A 63 9.63 12.34 -13.13
CA LYS A 63 10.65 12.70 -14.13
C LYS A 63 10.22 13.92 -14.95
N ASN A 64 11.07 14.95 -14.97
CA ASN A 64 10.90 16.13 -15.80
C ASN A 64 11.99 16.16 -16.89
N ALA A 65 11.58 16.10 -18.16
CA ALA A 65 12.52 16.08 -19.29
C ALA A 65 13.42 17.33 -19.34
N LYS A 66 12.99 18.46 -18.78
CA LYS A 66 13.79 19.69 -18.68
C LYS A 66 15.03 19.50 -17.79
N ASN A 67 15.00 18.54 -16.86
CA ASN A 67 16.10 18.28 -15.93
C ASN A 67 17.18 17.36 -16.52
N ASN A 68 16.93 16.68 -17.66
CA ASN A 68 17.84 15.68 -18.23
C ASN A 68 19.23 16.24 -18.59
N ALA A 69 19.31 17.54 -18.90
CA ALA A 69 20.58 18.21 -19.16
C ALA A 69 21.44 18.37 -17.88
N PHE A 70 20.83 18.36 -16.70
CA PHE A 70 21.46 18.69 -15.43
C PHE A 70 21.65 17.48 -14.51
N ILE A 71 20.75 16.50 -14.58
CA ILE A 71 20.75 15.37 -13.66
C ILE A 71 20.21 14.10 -14.31
N LYS A 72 20.75 12.96 -13.90
CA LYS A 72 20.30 11.63 -14.29
C LYS A 72 19.93 10.84 -13.05
N LEU A 73 18.74 10.26 -13.05
CA LEU A 73 18.37 9.23 -12.09
C LEU A 73 19.12 7.94 -12.43
N LEU A 74 19.84 7.38 -11.46
CA LEU A 74 20.62 6.16 -11.62
C LEU A 74 19.90 4.92 -11.11
N ALA A 75 19.24 5.03 -9.96
CA ALA A 75 18.58 3.92 -9.31
C ALA A 75 17.44 4.41 -8.41
N GLU A 76 16.47 3.53 -8.20
CA GLU A 76 15.41 3.68 -7.20
C GLU A 76 15.35 2.39 -6.37
N SER A 77 15.14 2.50 -5.07
CA SER A 77 14.95 1.37 -4.16
C SER A 77 13.78 1.68 -3.22
N TYR A 78 12.98 0.65 -2.92
CA TYR A 78 11.80 0.76 -2.05
C TYR A 78 11.85 -0.22 -0.87
N GLN A 79 13.00 -0.88 -0.64
CA GLN A 79 13.13 -1.98 0.30
C GLN A 79 13.00 -1.55 1.77
N ASP A 80 13.53 -0.37 2.12
CA ASP A 80 13.53 0.19 3.48
C ASP A 80 12.99 1.65 3.50
N GLY A 81 12.03 1.95 2.62
CA GLY A 81 11.60 3.31 2.27
C GLY A 81 11.99 3.68 0.83
N ALA A 82 11.50 4.80 0.30
CA ALA A 82 11.79 5.22 -1.07
C ALA A 82 13.12 5.96 -1.15
N MET A 83 14.10 5.37 -1.83
CA MET A 83 15.42 5.95 -2.07
C MET A 83 15.64 6.21 -3.55
N PHE A 84 16.05 7.42 -3.89
CA PHE A 84 16.33 7.87 -5.25
C PHE A 84 17.79 8.29 -5.38
N THR A 85 18.55 7.57 -6.19
CA THR A 85 19.96 7.88 -6.46
C THR A 85 20.09 8.70 -7.72
N PHE A 86 20.70 9.88 -7.61
CA PHE A 86 20.92 10.79 -8.72
C PHE A 86 22.40 11.01 -8.99
N GLN A 87 22.71 11.37 -10.23
CA GLN A 87 24.01 11.86 -10.67
C GLN A 87 23.84 13.18 -11.39
N THR A 88 24.53 14.22 -10.91
CA THR A 88 24.56 15.52 -11.60
C THR A 88 25.48 15.47 -12.81
N SER A 89 25.15 16.26 -13.84
CA SER A 89 26.00 16.46 -15.00
C SER A 89 27.02 17.58 -14.76
N ARG A 90 27.70 18.03 -15.83
CA ARG A 90 28.61 19.19 -15.81
C ARG A 90 27.89 20.53 -15.83
N ASN A 91 26.58 20.54 -16.03
CA ASN A 91 25.80 21.78 -16.18
C ASN A 91 25.44 22.35 -14.80
N VAL A 92 25.67 23.65 -14.64
CA VAL A 92 25.32 24.44 -13.46
C VAL A 92 23.92 25.01 -13.66
N GLY A 93 23.09 25.00 -12.63
CA GLY A 93 21.74 25.53 -12.72
C GLY A 93 20.90 25.21 -11.50
N ILE A 94 19.72 25.83 -11.45
CA ILE A 94 18.70 25.51 -10.45
C ILE A 94 17.65 24.67 -11.15
N ILE A 95 17.42 23.47 -10.64
CA ILE A 95 16.39 22.54 -11.14
C ILE A 95 15.44 22.17 -10.03
N MET A 96 14.21 21.81 -10.39
CA MET A 96 13.22 21.34 -9.43
C MET A 96 12.96 19.86 -9.68
N LEU A 97 13.17 19.04 -8.65
CA LEU A 97 12.73 17.65 -8.60
C LEU A 97 11.37 17.61 -7.91
N THR A 98 10.44 16.87 -8.48
CA THR A 98 9.10 16.72 -7.90
C THR A 98 8.93 15.29 -7.45
N PHE A 99 8.51 15.09 -6.21
CA PHE A 99 8.19 13.81 -5.62
C PHE A 99 6.71 13.79 -5.25
N ARG A 100 6.00 12.73 -5.59
CA ARG A 100 4.59 12.56 -5.27
C ARG A 100 4.43 11.42 -4.27
N TYR A 101 3.74 11.69 -3.19
CA TYR A 101 3.31 10.69 -2.24
C TYR A 101 1.98 10.10 -2.71
N GLN A 102 1.92 8.77 -2.84
CA GLN A 102 0.73 8.02 -3.25
C GLN A 102 0.50 6.85 -2.30
N ASN A 103 -0.34 7.05 -1.28
CA ASN A 103 -0.72 5.98 -0.36
C ASN A 103 -2.11 5.44 -0.72
N VAL A 104 -2.16 4.16 -1.08
CA VAL A 104 -3.38 3.43 -1.48
C VAL A 104 -4.40 3.34 -0.34
N LYS A 105 -3.97 3.45 0.93
CA LYS A 105 -4.84 3.30 2.11
C LYS A 105 -5.64 4.56 2.44
N ASP A 106 -5.07 5.75 2.23
CA ASP A 106 -5.65 7.01 2.75
C ASP A 106 -6.14 7.97 1.65
N SER A 107 -6.00 7.65 0.37
CA SER A 107 -6.36 8.51 -0.78
C SER A 107 -5.75 9.93 -0.76
N ARG A 108 -4.77 10.16 0.13
CA ARG A 108 -4.05 11.42 0.25
C ARG A 108 -2.96 11.49 -0.81
N GLU A 109 -3.06 12.47 -1.69
CA GLU A 109 -2.00 12.82 -2.61
C GLU A 109 -1.27 14.05 -2.09
N PHE A 110 0.04 13.93 -1.91
CA PHE A 110 0.88 15.04 -1.51
C PHE A 110 2.05 15.18 -2.49
N THR A 111 2.44 16.42 -2.79
CA THR A 111 3.55 16.69 -3.71
C THR A 111 4.64 17.45 -2.98
N LYS A 112 5.86 16.91 -3.00
CA LYS A 112 7.06 17.56 -2.46
C LYS A 112 7.97 18.00 -3.60
N ASN A 113 8.28 19.29 -3.64
CA ASN A 113 9.19 19.87 -4.62
C ASN A 113 10.54 20.14 -3.96
N VAL A 114 11.59 19.57 -4.52
CA VAL A 114 12.96 19.76 -4.06
C VAL A 114 13.69 20.64 -5.06
N ILE A 115 14.17 21.79 -4.60
CA ILE A 115 14.95 22.72 -5.42
C ILE A 115 16.43 22.35 -5.27
N LEU A 116 17.05 21.91 -6.36
CA LEU A 116 18.46 21.59 -6.42
C LEU A 116 19.23 22.74 -7.06
N LYS A 117 20.14 23.34 -6.31
CA LYS A 117 21.12 24.30 -6.81
C LYS A 117 22.43 23.57 -7.11
N ILE A 118 22.67 23.31 -8.39
CA ILE A 118 23.87 22.62 -8.88
C ILE A 118 24.97 23.65 -9.09
N THR A 119 26.10 23.48 -8.40
CA THR A 119 27.26 24.39 -8.46
C THR A 119 28.53 23.66 -8.90
N LYS A 120 29.50 24.39 -9.46
CA LYS A 120 30.80 23.78 -9.82
C LYS A 120 31.50 23.34 -8.53
N GLY A 121 31.98 22.10 -8.53
CA GLY A 121 32.81 21.60 -7.44
C GLY A 121 34.18 22.29 -7.46
N GLU A 122 34.29 23.41 -6.77
CA GLU A 122 35.57 23.95 -6.30
C GLU A 122 35.68 23.67 -4.80
N GLY A 123 36.90 23.36 -4.36
CA GLY A 123 37.20 22.84 -3.03
C GLY A 123 36.60 23.68 -1.90
N PHE A 124 36.25 22.99 -0.81
CA PHE A 124 35.81 23.53 0.47
C PHE A 124 36.29 24.96 0.74
N SER A 125 35.35 25.89 0.86
CA SER A 125 35.54 27.07 1.68
C SER A 125 34.27 27.34 2.48
N LYS A 126 34.43 27.12 3.79
CA LYS A 126 33.80 27.77 4.96
C LYS A 126 32.34 28.24 4.83
N LEU A 127 31.53 27.62 5.70
CA LEU A 127 30.50 28.29 6.50
C LEU A 127 30.82 29.77 6.69
N ASP A 128 29.95 30.64 6.19
CA ASP A 128 29.68 31.94 6.81
C ASP A 128 28.17 32.21 6.71
N GLU A 129 27.57 32.19 7.90
CA GLU A 129 26.42 32.95 8.38
C GLU A 129 25.58 33.73 7.36
N ILE A 130 24.30 33.37 7.25
CA ILE A 130 23.24 34.38 7.09
C ILE A 130 22.21 34.16 8.19
N LYS A 131 22.06 35.20 9.00
CA LYS A 131 21.24 35.30 10.22
C LYS A 131 19.74 35.24 9.89
N PRO A 132 18.92 34.70 10.80
CA PRO A 132 17.47 34.77 10.72
C PRO A 132 17.03 36.10 11.31
N GLU A 133 16.49 37.01 10.50
CA GLU A 133 15.60 38.10 10.94
C GLU A 133 15.24 38.96 9.73
N ASP A 134 14.04 38.77 9.20
CA ASP A 134 13.19 39.89 8.82
C ASP A 134 11.72 39.43 8.79
N ASN A 135 11.10 39.58 9.96
CA ASN A 135 9.73 40.00 10.21
C ASN A 135 8.58 39.34 9.43
N LEU A 136 8.03 38.33 10.11
CA LEU A 136 6.59 38.14 10.31
C LEU A 136 5.87 39.47 10.56
N ASP A 137 4.89 39.78 9.72
CA ASP A 137 3.64 40.40 10.16
C ASP A 137 2.61 40.27 9.03
N LEU A 138 1.53 39.54 9.31
CA LEU A 138 0.18 39.78 8.78
C LEU A 138 -0.80 38.83 9.47
N ASP A 139 -0.95 39.03 10.78
CA ASP A 139 -2.18 38.71 11.46
C ASP A 139 -3.16 39.87 11.20
N LYS A 140 -4.15 39.65 10.32
CA LYS A 140 -5.39 40.43 10.22
C LYS A 140 -6.34 39.78 9.22
N GLY A 141 -7.30 39.02 9.73
CA GLY A 141 -8.40 38.53 8.93
C GLY A 141 -9.25 37.45 9.58
N ILE A 142 -9.78 37.70 10.78
CA ILE A 142 -11.02 37.03 11.18
C ILE A 142 -12.10 37.52 10.22
N GLN A 143 -12.49 36.66 9.28
CA GLN A 143 -13.85 36.65 8.74
C GLN A 143 -14.37 35.21 8.70
N THR A 144 -15.42 35.06 9.48
CA THR A 144 -16.36 33.96 9.59
C THR A 144 -17.04 33.65 8.25
N ASP A 145 -17.65 32.46 8.24
CA ASP A 145 -18.67 31.98 7.30
C ASP A 145 -18.21 31.41 5.96
N LYS A 146 -17.83 30.12 6.01
CA LYS A 146 -18.26 29.17 4.99
C LYS A 146 -18.84 27.91 5.63
N SER A 147 -20.14 27.76 5.41
CA SER A 147 -20.97 26.61 5.72
C SER A 147 -20.48 25.36 4.98
N ASP A 148 -19.82 24.45 5.70
CA ASP A 148 -19.69 23.06 5.27
C ASP A 148 -20.80 22.24 5.93
N ASN A 149 -21.85 22.00 5.15
CA ASN A 149 -23.06 21.28 5.54
C ASN A 149 -22.82 19.75 5.50
N ASN A 150 -21.75 19.27 6.13
CA ASN A 150 -21.51 17.85 6.35
C ASN A 150 -21.78 17.53 7.83
N SER A 151 -23.05 17.30 8.16
CA SER A 151 -23.45 16.83 9.48
C SER A 151 -22.73 15.52 9.79
N SER A 152 -21.88 15.52 10.83
CA SER A 152 -21.12 14.34 11.20
C SER A 152 -22.05 13.22 11.69
N LEU A 153 -21.68 11.95 11.49
CA LEU A 153 -22.41 10.78 12.00
C LEU A 153 -22.85 10.98 13.47
N ARG A 154 -21.94 11.50 14.29
CA ARG A 154 -22.16 11.78 15.71
C ARG A 154 -23.26 12.82 15.94
N ASP A 155 -23.33 13.86 15.11
CA ASP A 155 -24.39 14.88 15.21
C ASP A 155 -25.76 14.31 14.84
N ILE A 156 -25.80 13.46 13.81
CA ILE A 156 -27.04 12.81 13.35
C ILE A 156 -27.55 11.84 14.41
N MET A 157 -26.68 11.01 14.99
CA MET A 157 -27.04 10.11 16.09
C MET A 157 -27.53 10.87 17.31
N ARG A 158 -26.86 11.99 17.67
CA ARG A 158 -27.28 12.84 18.79
C ARG A 158 -28.67 13.44 18.57
N ARG A 159 -28.98 13.89 17.36
CA ARG A 159 -30.31 14.42 17.00
C ARG A 159 -31.38 13.33 17.06
N ALA A 160 -31.09 12.13 16.57
CA ALA A 160 -32.01 10.99 16.67
C ALA A 160 -32.29 10.60 18.14
N LEU A 161 -31.25 10.59 18.98
CA LEU A 161 -31.39 10.33 20.41
C LEU A 161 -32.28 11.38 21.09
N ASN A 162 -32.09 12.66 20.77
CA ASN A 162 -32.93 13.75 21.27
C ASN A 162 -34.41 13.56 20.92
N LEU A 163 -34.72 13.14 19.69
CA LEU A 163 -36.09 12.81 19.27
C LEU A 163 -36.63 11.61 20.06
N SER A 164 -35.80 10.60 20.32
CA SER A 164 -36.22 9.45 21.14
C SER A 164 -36.54 9.82 22.58
N TYR A 165 -35.83 10.80 23.18
CA TYR A 165 -36.08 11.25 24.56
C TYR A 165 -37.44 11.92 24.73
N ILE A 166 -37.98 12.51 23.66
CA ILE A 166 -39.34 13.05 23.64
C ILE A 166 -40.37 12.03 23.12
N ASN A 167 -40.01 10.75 23.04
CA ASN A 167 -40.80 9.62 22.52
C ASN A 167 -41.18 9.73 21.02
N ASP A 168 -40.52 10.59 20.25
CA ASP A 168 -40.69 10.64 18.80
C ASP A 168 -39.78 9.61 18.09
N TYR A 169 -40.11 8.33 18.28
CA TYR A 169 -39.34 7.23 17.70
C TYR A 169 -39.46 7.18 16.17
N LYS A 170 -40.63 7.54 15.61
CA LYS A 170 -40.83 7.56 14.16
C LYS A 170 -39.99 8.65 13.50
N GLY A 171 -39.96 9.86 14.07
CA GLY A 171 -39.10 10.95 13.59
C GLY A 171 -37.61 10.63 13.73
N ALA A 172 -37.20 9.97 14.82
CA ALA A 172 -35.83 9.51 15.00
C ALA A 172 -35.41 8.49 13.93
N ILE A 173 -36.27 7.50 13.64
CA ILE A 173 -36.03 6.50 12.60
C ILE A 173 -35.98 7.15 11.22
N GLU A 174 -36.89 8.08 10.93
CA GLU A 174 -36.92 8.80 9.64
C GLU A 174 -35.65 9.62 9.44
N LEU A 175 -35.17 10.31 10.49
CA LEU A 175 -33.91 11.05 10.45
C LEU A 175 -32.74 10.12 10.12
N LEU A 176 -32.63 8.97 10.81
CA LEU A 176 -31.56 8.02 10.56
C LEU A 176 -31.66 7.45 9.13
N ASN A 177 -32.83 7.01 8.67
CA ASN A 177 -32.99 6.42 7.34
C ASN A 177 -32.66 7.35 6.15
N ARG A 178 -32.51 8.66 6.37
CA ARG A 178 -31.98 9.60 5.36
C ARG A 178 -30.49 9.41 5.10
N TYR A 179 -29.79 8.67 5.96
CA TYR A 179 -28.36 8.40 5.88
C TYR A 179 -28.08 6.89 5.91
N ASP A 180 -27.05 6.49 5.16
CA ASP A 180 -26.60 5.10 5.07
C ASP A 180 -25.18 4.97 5.64
N PHE A 181 -25.08 5.12 6.97
CA PHE A 181 -23.82 4.94 7.66
C PHE A 181 -23.59 3.48 8.00
N ASN A 182 -22.40 3.00 7.64
CA ASN A 182 -22.00 1.63 7.84
C ASN A 182 -21.33 1.39 9.21
N ASP A 183 -21.87 1.99 10.27
CA ASP A 183 -21.29 2.04 11.62
C ASP A 183 -22.08 1.19 12.63
N ASP A 184 -21.37 0.51 13.54
CA ASP A 184 -21.99 -0.46 14.44
C ASP A 184 -22.86 0.22 15.51
N GLU A 185 -22.44 1.37 16.05
CA GLU A 185 -23.23 2.14 17.03
C GLU A 185 -24.48 2.74 16.38
N TYR A 186 -24.36 3.16 15.13
CA TYR A 186 -25.46 3.66 14.32
C TYR A 186 -26.54 2.59 14.05
N ILE A 187 -26.12 1.39 13.64
CA ILE A 187 -27.04 0.27 13.38
C ILE A 187 -27.69 -0.20 14.69
N LEU A 188 -26.94 -0.22 15.79
CA LEU A 188 -27.48 -0.53 17.11
C LEU A 188 -28.56 0.47 17.54
N LEU A 189 -28.31 1.78 17.35
CA LEU A 189 -29.28 2.84 17.64
C LEU A 189 -30.56 2.65 16.81
N LYS A 190 -30.45 2.33 15.52
CA LYS A 190 -31.62 2.01 14.68
C LYS A 190 -32.39 0.81 15.24
N ALA A 191 -31.70 -0.25 15.65
CA ALA A 191 -32.33 -1.45 16.20
C ALA A 191 -33.13 -1.16 17.48
N GLU A 192 -32.60 -0.33 18.37
CA GLU A 192 -33.26 0.09 19.61
C GLU A 192 -34.47 0.99 19.34
N LEU A 193 -34.36 1.94 18.41
CA LEU A 193 -35.47 2.83 18.05
C LEU A 193 -36.61 2.06 17.38
N TYR A 194 -36.29 1.12 16.48
CA TYR A 194 -37.28 0.23 15.89
C TYR A 194 -37.99 -0.60 16.97
N TYR A 195 -37.25 -1.14 17.94
CA TYR A 195 -37.83 -1.88 19.07
C TYR A 195 -38.80 -1.00 19.88
N LYS A 196 -38.36 0.21 20.27
CA LYS A 196 -39.19 1.16 21.03
C LYS A 196 -40.42 1.63 20.25
N SER A 197 -40.36 1.66 18.91
CA SER A 197 -41.49 1.99 18.05
C SER A 197 -42.48 0.83 17.81
N GLY A 198 -42.14 -0.39 18.24
CA GLY A 198 -42.94 -1.60 18.02
C GLY A 198 -42.67 -2.33 16.70
N ASP A 199 -41.71 -1.86 15.89
CA ASP A 199 -41.30 -2.50 14.64
C ASP A 199 -40.21 -3.56 14.91
N TYR A 200 -40.65 -4.70 15.44
CA TYR A 200 -39.75 -5.76 15.87
C TYR A 200 -39.02 -6.45 14.70
N LEU A 201 -39.59 -6.45 13.50
CA LEU A 201 -38.96 -7.03 12.33
C LEU A 201 -37.71 -6.25 11.95
N ASN A 202 -37.83 -4.92 11.80
CA ASN A 202 -36.67 -4.10 11.47
C ASN A 202 -35.65 -4.05 12.61
N SER A 203 -36.10 -4.07 13.87
CA SER A 203 -35.18 -4.22 15.02
C SER A 203 -34.39 -5.52 14.93
N TYR A 204 -35.06 -6.66 14.71
CA TYR A 204 -34.44 -7.97 14.56
C TYR A 204 -33.44 -8.00 13.40
N LEU A 205 -33.79 -7.46 12.23
CA LEU A 205 -32.91 -7.41 11.07
C LEU A 205 -31.63 -6.58 11.33
N ASN A 206 -31.74 -5.45 12.04
CA ASN A 206 -30.56 -4.66 12.40
C ASN A 206 -29.65 -5.42 13.37
N TYR A 207 -30.20 -6.05 14.42
CA TYR A 207 -29.40 -6.88 15.33
C TYR A 207 -28.76 -8.09 14.63
N LEU A 208 -29.52 -8.74 13.75
CA LEU A 208 -29.04 -9.85 12.93
C LEU A 208 -27.85 -9.41 12.06
N SER A 209 -27.93 -8.24 11.44
CA SER A 209 -26.86 -7.69 10.61
C SER A 209 -25.56 -7.46 11.39
N LEU A 210 -25.65 -6.97 12.64
CA LEU A 210 -24.50 -6.78 13.52
C LEU A 210 -23.88 -8.12 13.91
N ARG A 211 -24.70 -9.08 14.32
CA ARG A 211 -24.26 -10.43 14.68
C ARG A 211 -23.50 -11.07 13.52
N ASP A 212 -24.09 -11.06 12.33
CA ASP A 212 -23.50 -11.69 11.14
C ASP A 212 -22.20 -10.99 10.72
N ARG A 213 -22.14 -9.65 10.82
CA ARG A 213 -20.89 -8.89 10.61
C ARG A 213 -19.78 -9.33 11.55
N TYR A 214 -20.02 -9.35 12.86
CA TYR A 214 -18.99 -9.73 13.83
C TYR A 214 -18.59 -11.19 13.68
N PHE A 215 -19.55 -12.07 13.43
CA PHE A 215 -19.29 -13.47 13.16
C PHE A 215 -18.39 -13.65 11.94
N ASN A 216 -18.71 -13.00 10.81
CA ASN A 216 -17.88 -13.04 9.60
C ASN A 216 -16.46 -12.49 9.85
N LYS A 217 -16.32 -11.44 10.67
CA LYS A 217 -15.00 -10.89 11.05
C LYS A 217 -14.13 -11.88 11.82
N ILE A 218 -14.74 -12.75 12.63
CA ILE A 218 -14.02 -13.83 13.33
C ILE A 218 -13.41 -14.79 12.32
N PHE A 219 -14.18 -15.28 11.35
CA PHE A 219 -13.65 -16.17 10.30
C PHE A 219 -12.52 -15.54 9.50
N LEU A 220 -12.67 -14.28 9.09
CA LEU A 220 -11.59 -13.57 8.38
C LEU A 220 -10.31 -13.44 9.22
N SER A 221 -10.47 -13.20 10.53
CA SER A 221 -9.35 -13.13 11.45
C SER A 221 -8.68 -14.50 11.64
N LEU A 222 -9.47 -15.56 11.75
CA LEU A 222 -8.99 -16.95 11.84
C LEU A 222 -8.27 -17.39 10.57
N ILE A 223 -8.77 -17.02 9.38
CA ILE A 223 -8.11 -17.27 8.10
C ILE A 223 -6.76 -16.56 8.06
N ASN A 224 -6.72 -15.25 8.35
CA ASN A 224 -5.48 -14.47 8.35
C ASN A 224 -4.44 -15.05 9.32
N LEU A 225 -4.87 -15.46 10.51
CA LEU A 225 -3.99 -16.10 11.49
C LEU A 225 -3.56 -17.49 11.04
N GLY A 226 -4.48 -18.28 10.47
CA GLY A 226 -4.23 -19.61 9.94
C GLY A 226 -3.22 -19.60 8.80
N ILE A 227 -3.30 -18.62 7.89
CA ILE A 227 -2.31 -18.39 6.83
C ILE A 227 -0.93 -18.13 7.45
N LYS A 228 -0.84 -17.20 8.41
CA LYS A 228 0.44 -16.87 9.10
C LYS A 228 1.03 -18.05 9.86
N LEU A 229 0.19 -18.90 10.45
CA LEU A 229 0.59 -20.08 11.21
C LEU A 229 0.72 -21.35 10.34
N ASN A 230 0.52 -21.22 9.03
CA ASN A 230 0.48 -22.32 8.07
C ASN A 230 -0.44 -23.50 8.46
N LYS A 231 -1.65 -23.18 8.95
CA LYS A 231 -2.68 -24.16 9.35
C LYS A 231 -3.63 -24.46 8.19
N VAL A 232 -3.18 -25.27 7.24
CA VAL A 232 -3.88 -25.55 5.96
C VAL A 232 -5.33 -26.01 6.17
N GLU A 233 -5.56 -27.06 6.97
CA GLU A 233 -6.91 -27.61 7.18
C GLU A 233 -7.88 -26.59 7.78
N ASN A 234 -7.42 -25.78 8.73
CA ASN A 234 -8.25 -24.76 9.37
C ASN A 234 -8.62 -23.66 8.36
N VAL A 235 -7.64 -23.17 7.59
CA VAL A 235 -7.88 -22.16 6.55
C VAL A 235 -8.88 -22.70 5.52
N LEU A 236 -8.73 -23.95 5.07
CA LEU A 236 -9.66 -24.56 4.12
C LEU A 236 -11.08 -24.65 4.69
N LYS A 237 -11.23 -25.06 5.95
CA LYS A 237 -12.53 -25.15 6.62
C LYS A 237 -13.21 -23.79 6.73
N ASP A 238 -12.48 -22.78 7.16
CA ASP A 238 -13.00 -21.43 7.36
C ASP A 238 -13.35 -20.75 6.02
N VAL A 239 -12.53 -20.93 4.99
CA VAL A 239 -12.81 -20.41 3.63
C VAL A 239 -14.04 -21.11 3.03
N LYS A 240 -14.18 -22.43 3.18
CA LYS A 240 -15.39 -23.15 2.73
C LYS A 240 -16.64 -22.60 3.40
N PHE A 241 -16.60 -22.38 4.70
CA PHE A 241 -17.72 -21.78 5.44
C PHE A 241 -18.12 -20.42 4.84
N LEU A 242 -17.16 -19.53 4.60
CA LEU A 242 -17.44 -18.21 4.02
C LEU A 242 -18.05 -18.31 2.61
N VAL A 243 -17.53 -19.22 1.78
CA VAL A 243 -18.01 -19.45 0.41
C VAL A 243 -19.43 -20.02 0.41
N GLU A 244 -19.69 -21.06 1.20
CA GLU A 244 -21.00 -21.74 1.28
C GLU A 244 -22.10 -20.79 1.77
N ASN A 245 -21.75 -19.84 2.63
CA ASN A 245 -22.68 -18.84 3.18
C ASN A 245 -22.72 -17.53 2.36
N ASN A 246 -22.11 -17.49 1.17
CA ASN A 246 -22.04 -16.29 0.31
C ASN A 246 -21.52 -15.04 1.02
N VAL A 247 -20.62 -15.21 1.99
CA VAL A 247 -20.05 -14.09 2.73
C VAL A 247 -19.04 -13.37 1.83
N ALA A 248 -19.32 -12.10 1.55
CA ALA A 248 -18.38 -11.26 0.82
C ALA A 248 -17.24 -10.81 1.73
N PHE A 249 -16.01 -10.89 1.23
CA PHE A 249 -14.82 -10.36 1.89
C PHE A 249 -13.88 -9.68 0.90
N GLY A 250 -12.94 -8.92 1.46
CA GLY A 250 -12.05 -8.04 0.71
C GLY A 250 -11.20 -8.77 -0.32
N GLU A 251 -10.91 -8.06 -1.40
CA GLU A 251 -10.13 -8.56 -2.54
C GLU A 251 -8.73 -9.05 -2.12
N ASP A 252 -8.06 -8.30 -1.25
CA ASP A 252 -6.74 -8.65 -0.72
C ASP A 252 -6.74 -10.01 -0.02
N ILE A 253 -7.77 -10.27 0.80
CA ILE A 253 -7.90 -11.54 1.54
C ILE A 253 -8.13 -12.70 0.58
N TYR A 254 -8.92 -12.51 -0.49
CA TYR A 254 -9.09 -13.52 -1.53
C TYR A 254 -7.74 -13.91 -2.15
N LEU A 255 -6.91 -12.94 -2.47
CA LEU A 255 -5.61 -13.17 -3.11
C LEU A 255 -4.59 -13.78 -2.14
N ASP A 256 -4.63 -13.39 -0.86
CA ASP A 256 -3.83 -14.01 0.19
C ASP A 256 -4.19 -15.49 0.37
N ILE A 257 -5.48 -15.83 0.35
CA ILE A 257 -5.94 -17.22 0.37
C ILE A 257 -5.46 -17.96 -0.88
N LEU A 258 -5.63 -17.41 -2.08
CA LEU A 258 -5.19 -18.05 -3.32
C LEU A 258 -3.68 -18.31 -3.31
N GLU A 259 -2.87 -17.36 -2.89
CA GLU A 259 -1.43 -17.54 -2.76
C GLU A 259 -1.08 -18.63 -1.73
N PHE A 260 -1.75 -18.63 -0.58
CA PHE A 260 -1.59 -19.66 0.45
C PHE A 260 -1.92 -21.07 -0.06
N LEU A 261 -3.01 -21.22 -0.81
CA LEU A 261 -3.42 -22.50 -1.41
C LEU A 261 -2.40 -22.97 -2.44
N LEU A 262 -1.89 -22.06 -3.26
CA LEU A 262 -0.86 -22.36 -4.25
C LEU A 262 0.43 -22.87 -3.59
N MET A 263 0.89 -22.19 -2.53
CA MET A 263 2.10 -22.61 -1.79
C MET A 263 1.95 -23.97 -1.13
N ASN A 264 0.75 -24.29 -0.65
CA ASN A 264 0.43 -25.57 0.00
C ASN A 264 -0.07 -26.66 -0.97
N ARG A 265 -0.01 -26.42 -2.29
CA ARG A 265 -0.39 -27.37 -3.34
C ARG A 265 -1.87 -27.77 -3.35
N GLU A 266 -2.74 -26.93 -2.78
CA GLU A 266 -4.20 -27.08 -2.77
C GLU A 266 -4.83 -26.57 -4.08
N TYR A 267 -4.38 -27.14 -5.21
CA TYR A 267 -4.64 -26.60 -6.54
C TYR A 267 -6.12 -26.68 -6.98
N GLU A 268 -6.84 -27.71 -6.54
CA GLU A 268 -8.26 -27.87 -6.87
C GLU A 268 -9.11 -26.84 -6.15
N PHE A 269 -8.82 -26.60 -4.87
CA PHE A 269 -9.52 -25.57 -4.11
C PHE A 269 -9.16 -24.16 -4.59
N PHE A 270 -7.90 -23.93 -4.98
CA PHE A 270 -7.48 -22.71 -5.66
C PHE A 270 -8.37 -22.42 -6.88
N LEU A 271 -8.55 -23.39 -7.78
CA LEU A 271 -9.33 -23.20 -9.01
C LEU A 271 -10.80 -22.94 -8.72
N ASN A 272 -11.39 -23.69 -7.78
CA ASN A 272 -12.79 -23.48 -7.39
C ASN A 272 -12.99 -22.07 -6.81
N LEU A 273 -12.10 -21.62 -5.93
CA LEU A 273 -12.16 -20.27 -5.37
C LEU A 273 -11.92 -19.19 -6.43
N SER A 274 -10.97 -19.43 -7.34
CA SER A 274 -10.65 -18.57 -8.48
C SER A 274 -11.84 -18.41 -9.43
N LEU A 275 -12.61 -19.47 -9.72
CA LEU A 275 -13.82 -19.41 -10.54
C LEU A 275 -14.93 -18.57 -9.88
N LEU A 276 -15.11 -18.70 -8.56
CA LEU A 276 -16.06 -17.90 -7.80
C LEU A 276 -15.66 -16.42 -7.76
N TYR A 277 -14.36 -16.16 -7.75
CA TYR A 277 -13.78 -14.83 -7.71
C TYR A 277 -13.75 -14.15 -9.09
N TYR A 278 -13.66 -14.92 -10.18
CA TYR A 278 -13.49 -14.42 -11.55
C TYR A 278 -14.52 -13.37 -12.03
N PRO A 279 -15.83 -13.47 -11.72
CA PRO A 279 -16.80 -12.43 -12.09
C PRO A 279 -16.53 -11.09 -11.40
N LYS A 280 -16.02 -11.13 -10.16
CA LYS A 280 -15.62 -9.94 -9.38
C LYS A 280 -14.29 -9.37 -9.89
N TYR A 281 -13.47 -10.21 -10.52
CA TYR A 281 -12.15 -9.86 -11.04
C TYR A 281 -12.18 -8.95 -12.29
N LEU A 282 -13.26 -8.90 -13.07
CA LEU A 282 -13.31 -8.03 -14.26
C LEU A 282 -13.14 -6.52 -13.94
N ASN A 283 -13.43 -6.12 -12.70
CA ASN A 283 -13.24 -4.76 -12.18
C ASN A 283 -12.28 -4.74 -10.97
N SER A 284 -11.41 -5.76 -10.84
CA SER A 284 -10.49 -5.93 -9.72
C SER A 284 -9.46 -4.81 -9.63
N ARG A 285 -9.04 -4.48 -8.40
CA ARG A 285 -7.92 -3.54 -8.14
C ARG A 285 -6.55 -4.21 -8.25
N PHE A 286 -6.50 -5.54 -8.16
CA PHE A 286 -5.28 -6.35 -8.20
C PHE A 286 -5.26 -7.39 -9.34
N PRO A 287 -5.58 -7.00 -10.58
CA PRO A 287 -5.68 -7.95 -11.68
C PRO A 287 -4.33 -8.56 -12.05
N ASP A 288 -3.25 -7.81 -11.84
CA ASP A 288 -1.86 -8.19 -11.96
C ASP A 288 -1.49 -9.36 -11.02
N ARG A 289 -1.76 -9.22 -9.71
CA ARG A 289 -1.49 -10.25 -8.69
C ARG A 289 -2.21 -11.55 -9.03
N TYR A 290 -3.48 -11.46 -9.40
CA TYR A 290 -4.26 -12.63 -9.76
C TYR A 290 -3.74 -13.34 -11.02
N ASN A 291 -3.41 -12.60 -12.09
CA ASN A 291 -2.81 -13.22 -13.29
C ASN A 291 -1.47 -13.87 -12.98
N TYR A 292 -0.65 -13.26 -12.11
CA TYR A 292 0.60 -13.86 -11.67
C TYR A 292 0.38 -15.19 -10.94
N LEU A 293 -0.56 -15.23 -10.00
CA LEU A 293 -0.91 -16.46 -9.26
C LEU A 293 -1.48 -17.55 -10.18
N LEU A 294 -2.33 -17.20 -11.15
CA LEU A 294 -2.80 -18.14 -12.18
C LEU A 294 -1.64 -18.65 -13.05
N GLY A 295 -0.73 -17.77 -13.45
CA GLY A 295 0.47 -18.14 -14.20
C GLY A 295 1.29 -19.19 -13.45
N LYS A 296 1.48 -18.99 -12.15
CA LYS A 296 2.17 -19.93 -11.26
C LYS A 296 1.44 -21.25 -11.08
N LEU A 297 0.10 -21.22 -10.96
CA LEU A 297 -0.72 -22.43 -10.90
C LEU A 297 -0.50 -23.30 -12.15
N TYR A 298 -0.61 -22.71 -13.34
CA TYR A 298 -0.43 -23.44 -14.60
C TYR A 298 1.01 -23.90 -14.84
N GLU A 299 1.98 -23.31 -14.14
CA GLU A 299 3.38 -23.72 -14.18
C GLU A 299 3.70 -24.87 -13.20
N SER A 300 2.81 -25.15 -12.24
CA SER A 300 3.00 -26.20 -11.24
C SER A 300 3.00 -27.60 -11.84
N GLU A 301 3.54 -28.58 -11.11
CA GLU A 301 3.49 -30.01 -11.47
C GLU A 301 2.11 -30.65 -11.19
N SER A 302 1.04 -29.85 -11.11
CA SER A 302 -0.31 -30.36 -10.89
C SER A 302 -0.93 -30.96 -12.15
N LYS A 303 -2.07 -31.65 -12.01
CA LYS A 303 -2.88 -32.10 -13.16
C LYS A 303 -3.38 -30.95 -14.05
N TYR A 304 -3.26 -29.70 -13.59
CA TYR A 304 -3.68 -28.49 -14.31
C TYR A 304 -2.52 -27.80 -15.04
N LYS A 305 -1.33 -28.40 -15.04
CA LYS A 305 -0.15 -27.87 -15.72
C LYS A 305 -0.43 -27.54 -17.19
N ASP A 306 -0.21 -26.29 -17.57
CA ASP A 306 -0.44 -25.77 -18.91
C ASP A 306 0.47 -24.57 -19.17
N PHE A 307 1.66 -24.84 -19.70
CA PHE A 307 2.67 -23.80 -19.91
C PHE A 307 2.23 -22.71 -20.91
N VAL A 308 1.33 -23.02 -21.85
CA VAL A 308 0.79 -22.02 -22.79
C VAL A 308 -0.12 -21.04 -22.05
N LYS A 309 -1.00 -21.53 -21.17
CA LYS A 309 -1.80 -20.66 -20.30
C LYS A 309 -0.94 -19.87 -19.33
N SER A 310 0.08 -20.51 -18.73
CA SER A 310 1.02 -19.84 -17.85
C SER A 310 1.71 -18.65 -18.55
N LEU A 311 2.21 -18.86 -19.76
CA LEU A 311 2.85 -17.83 -20.57
C LEU A 311 1.89 -16.69 -20.94
N SER A 312 0.64 -17.01 -21.28
CA SER A 312 -0.42 -16.03 -21.53
C SER A 312 -0.72 -15.16 -20.29
N CYS A 313 -0.84 -15.78 -19.11
CA CYS A 313 -1.06 -15.09 -17.85
C CYS A 313 0.07 -14.11 -17.52
N TYR A 314 1.34 -14.55 -17.58
CA TYR A 314 2.48 -13.66 -17.33
C TYR A 314 2.57 -12.54 -18.37
N LYS A 315 2.28 -12.83 -19.64
CA LYS A 315 2.25 -11.82 -20.69
C LYS A 315 1.23 -10.72 -20.41
N ARG A 316 0.03 -11.06 -19.91
CA ARG A 316 -0.97 -10.06 -19.49
C ARG A 316 -0.44 -9.12 -18.42
N VAL A 317 0.30 -9.65 -17.43
CA VAL A 317 0.92 -8.82 -16.39
C VAL A 317 1.91 -7.84 -17.02
N ILE A 318 2.79 -8.32 -17.90
CA ILE A 318 3.83 -7.52 -18.55
C ILE A 318 3.24 -6.44 -19.46
N ASP A 319 2.26 -6.81 -20.28
CA ASP A 319 1.71 -5.92 -21.31
C ASP A 319 0.80 -4.84 -20.70
N SER A 320 0.07 -5.17 -19.64
CA SER A 320 -0.98 -4.29 -19.08
C SER A 320 -0.59 -3.59 -17.78
N TYR A 321 0.39 -4.11 -17.03
CA TYR A 321 0.71 -3.62 -15.68
C TYR A 321 2.23 -3.41 -15.47
N PRO A 322 2.87 -2.46 -16.20
CA PRO A 322 4.31 -2.22 -16.14
C PRO A 322 4.83 -1.72 -14.78
N PHE A 323 3.95 -1.27 -13.89
CA PHE A 323 4.29 -0.76 -12.55
C PHE A 323 3.87 -1.72 -11.41
N SER A 324 3.38 -2.91 -11.75
CA SER A 324 3.04 -3.94 -10.78
C SER A 324 4.27 -4.45 -10.04
N SER A 325 4.15 -4.75 -8.75
CA SER A 325 5.17 -5.51 -8.01
C SER A 325 5.40 -6.91 -8.61
N TYR A 326 4.44 -7.43 -9.37
CA TYR A 326 4.53 -8.70 -10.08
C TYR A 326 5.10 -8.59 -11.49
N TYR A 327 5.43 -7.39 -11.98
CA TYR A 327 5.95 -7.19 -13.34
C TYR A 327 7.26 -7.95 -13.57
N GLU A 328 8.29 -7.66 -12.77
CA GLU A 328 9.61 -8.28 -12.95
C GLU A 328 9.56 -9.80 -12.70
N LEU A 329 8.78 -10.24 -11.71
CA LEU A 329 8.54 -11.66 -11.45
C LEU A 329 7.89 -12.35 -12.66
N SER A 330 6.88 -11.73 -13.26
CA SER A 330 6.20 -12.25 -14.45
C SER A 330 7.11 -12.26 -15.66
N LYS A 331 7.91 -11.21 -15.86
CA LYS A 331 8.87 -11.09 -16.96
C LYS A 331 9.94 -12.17 -16.90
N LEU A 332 10.50 -12.43 -15.72
CA LEU A 332 11.47 -13.51 -15.53
C LEU A 332 10.87 -14.88 -15.87
N ARG A 333 9.66 -15.19 -15.37
CA ARG A 333 8.99 -16.46 -15.70
C ARG A 333 8.60 -16.55 -17.18
N TYR A 334 8.09 -15.48 -17.77
CA TYR A 334 7.75 -15.41 -19.19
C TYR A 334 8.97 -15.71 -20.08
N LEU A 335 10.10 -15.04 -19.83
CA LEU A 335 11.34 -15.25 -20.60
C LEU A 335 11.92 -16.65 -20.40
N PHE A 336 11.76 -17.24 -19.21
CA PHE A 336 12.14 -18.62 -18.94
C PHE A 336 11.27 -19.60 -19.74
N LEU A 337 9.95 -19.50 -19.63
CA LEU A 337 9.00 -20.39 -20.32
C LEU A 337 9.10 -20.28 -21.84
N LYS A 338 9.33 -19.06 -22.36
CA LYS A 338 9.50 -18.81 -23.80
C LYS A 338 10.72 -19.54 -24.40
N ARG A 339 11.66 -20.04 -23.61
CA ARG A 339 12.79 -20.83 -24.14
C ARG A 339 12.41 -22.27 -24.51
N PHE A 340 11.25 -22.74 -24.06
CA PHE A 340 10.77 -24.09 -24.28
C PHE A 340 9.77 -24.20 -25.45
N PHE A 341 9.44 -23.07 -26.09
CA PHE A 341 8.55 -22.93 -27.25
C PHE A 341 9.25 -22.11 -28.33
#